data_AF-A0A957QPV4-F1
#
_entry.id   AF-A0A957QPV4-F1
#
_cell.length_a   1.000
_cell.length_b   1.000
_cell.length_c   1.000
_cell.angle_alpha   90.00
_cell.angle_beta   90.00
_cell.angle_gamma   90.00
#
_symmetry.space_group_name_H-M   'P 1'
#
loop_
_entity.id
_entity.type
_entity.pdbx_description
1 polymer ?
#
loop_
_entity_poly.entity_id
_entity_poly.type
_entity_poly.pdbx_seq_one_letter_code
_entity_poly.pdbx_strand_id
1 'polypeptide(L)' 'VPGCWELIYAQCFPLPPQNGVFMLGTRSRYVCEAMELRWHRLPEDVLSSFVGRPVQVKTVLVNS' A
#
# COMPACT_ATOMS: atom_id res chain seq x y z
N VAL A 1 0.12 21.00 4.40
CA VAL A 1 0.25 19.93 5.42
C VAL A 1 0.21 18.63 4.66
N PRO A 2 1.29 17.81 4.67
CA PRO A 2 1.21 16.49 4.06
C PRO A 2 0.00 15.77 4.65
N GLY A 3 -0.83 15.20 3.79
CA GLY A 3 -2.06 14.56 4.25
C GLY A 3 -1.69 13.45 5.25
N CYS A 4 -2.51 13.20 6.27
CA CYS A 4 -2.26 12.14 7.26
C CYS A 4 -1.93 10.77 6.62
N TRP A 5 -2.36 10.57 5.37
CA TRP A 5 -2.07 9.42 4.54
C TRP A 5 -0.61 9.27 4.08
N GLU A 6 0.08 10.37 3.74
CA GLU A 6 1.48 10.31 3.30
C GLU A 6 2.38 9.84 4.44
N LEU A 7 2.01 10.18 5.69
CA LEU A 7 2.66 9.70 6.91
C LEU A 7 2.40 8.20 7.19
N ILE A 8 1.25 7.68 6.74
CA ILE A 8 0.93 6.25 6.83
C ILE A 8 1.71 5.47 5.77
N TYR A 9 1.75 5.96 4.52
CA TYR A 9 2.53 5.36 3.43
C TYR A 9 4.03 5.35 3.74
N ALA A 10 4.57 6.40 4.38
CA ALA A 10 5.98 6.48 4.77
C ALA A 10 6.41 5.38 5.78
N GLN A 11 5.45 4.72 6.44
CA GLN A 11 5.70 3.58 7.33
C GLN A 11 5.62 2.22 6.61
N CYS A 12 5.47 2.24 5.29
CA CYS A 12 5.55 1.07 4.44
C CYS A 12 6.87 1.00 3.70
N PHE A 13 7.29 -0.21 3.36
CA PHE A 13 8.45 -0.48 2.51
C PHE A 13 8.07 -1.44 1.38
N PRO A 14 8.70 -1.34 0.19
CA PRO A 14 8.38 -2.22 -0.91
C PRO A 14 8.79 -3.67 -0.59
N LEU A 15 7.93 -4.62 -0.95
CA LEU A 15 8.22 -6.04 -0.95
C LEU A 15 8.34 -6.55 -2.40
N PRO A 16 9.01 -7.69 -2.63
CA PRO A 16 9.01 -8.32 -3.94
C PRO A 16 7.57 -8.54 -4.42
N PRO A 17 7.25 -8.19 -5.68
CA PRO A 17 5.92 -8.42 -6.21
C PRO A 17 5.63 -9.93 -6.24
N GLN A 18 4.39 -10.31 -5.94
CA GLN A 18 3.94 -11.70 -6.01
C GLN A 18 2.77 -11.80 -6.97
N ASN A 19 2.87 -12.66 -7.99
CA ASN A 19 1.81 -12.90 -8.97
C ASN A 19 1.26 -11.62 -9.64
N GLY A 20 2.12 -10.63 -9.91
CA GLY A 20 1.72 -9.36 -10.51
C GLY A 20 1.09 -8.34 -9.53
N VAL A 21 1.04 -8.67 -8.24
CA VAL A 21 0.56 -7.78 -7.16
C VAL A 21 1.73 -6.98 -6.61
N PHE A 22 1.59 -5.66 -6.50
CA PHE A 22 2.55 -4.81 -5.82
C PHE A 22 2.35 -4.94 -4.31
N MET A 23 3.39 -5.37 -3.61
CA MET A 23 3.31 -5.62 -2.18
C MET A 23 4.04 -4.54 -1.39
N LEU A 24 3.38 -4.05 -0.34
CA LEU A 24 3.93 -3.14 0.64
C LEU A 24 4.00 -3.86 1.99
N GLY A 25 5.18 -3.89 2.60
CA GLY A 25 5.37 -4.38 3.95
C GLY A 25 5.22 -3.26 4.96
N THR A 26 4.67 -3.55 6.14
CA THR A 26 4.74 -2.66 7.30
C THR A 26 4.88 -3.48 8.57
N ARG A 27 5.43 -2.88 9.63
CA ARG A 27 5.53 -3.49 10.97
C ARG A 27 4.39 -3.05 11.89
N SER A 28 3.53 -2.14 11.44
CA SER A 28 2.42 -1.62 12.23
C SER A 28 1.10 -2.22 11.74
N ARG A 29 0.38 -2.91 12.62
CA ARG A 29 -0.96 -3.43 12.32
C ARG A 29 -1.90 -2.28 11.92
N TYR A 30 -1.83 -1.16 12.62
CA TYR A 30 -2.63 0.03 12.31
C TYR A 30 -2.38 0.54 10.89
N VAL A 31 -1.11 0.60 10.46
CA VAL A 31 -0.75 0.99 9.10
C VAL A 31 -1.28 -0.02 8.09
N CYS A 32 -1.16 -1.32 8.37
CA CYS A 32 -1.65 -2.37 7.48
C CYS A 32 -3.16 -2.25 7.22
N GLU A 33 -3.95 -2.08 8.28
CA GLU A 33 -5.41 -1.93 8.20
C GLU A 33 -5.82 -0.62 7.51
N ALA A 34 -5.17 0.49 7.85
CA ALA A 34 -5.41 1.78 7.21
C ALA A 34 -5.11 1.71 5.70
N MET A 35 -4.05 0.99 5.33
CA MET A 35 -3.65 0.85 3.94
C MET A 35 -4.61 -0.01 3.14
N GLU A 36 -5.03 -1.16 3.69
CA GLU A 36 -6.03 -2.04 3.09
C GLU A 36 -7.35 -1.31 2.83
N LEU A 37 -7.88 -0.59 3.83
CA LEU A 37 -9.10 0.22 3.68
C LEU A 37 -9.00 1.26 2.56
N ARG A 38 -7.83 1.85 2.37
CA ARG A 38 -7.63 2.87 1.34
C ARG A 38 -7.48 2.27 -0.04
N TRP A 39 -6.71 1.20 -0.19
CA TRP A 39 -6.54 0.52 -1.48
C TRP A 39 -7.86 0.02 -2.04
N HIS A 40 -8.75 -0.51 -1.19
CA HIS A 40 -10.10 -0.90 -1.60
C HIS A 40 -10.99 0.27 -2.03
N ARG A 41 -10.71 1.50 -1.58
CA ARG A 41 -11.49 2.70 -1.90
C ARG A 41 -10.93 3.50 -3.07
N LEU A 42 -9.74 3.16 -3.56
CA LEU A 42 -9.14 3.85 -4.69
C LEU A 42 -9.59 3.19 -6.00
N PRO A 43 -10.01 3.99 -7.00
CA PRO A 43 -10.21 3.49 -8.36
C PRO A 43 -8.90 2.86 -8.89
N GLU A 44 -9.02 1.82 -9.71
CA GLU A 44 -7.86 1.17 -10.34
C GLU A 44 -6.98 2.16 -11.12
N ASP A 45 -7.58 3.20 -11.70
CA ASP A 45 -6.86 4.25 -12.43
C ASP A 45 -5.90 5.05 -11.52
N VAL A 46 -6.31 5.28 -10.27
CA VAL A 46 -5.50 6.00 -9.28
C VAL A 46 -4.36 5.12 -8.78
N LEU A 47 -4.64 3.83 -8.55
CA LEU A 47 -3.59 2.84 -8.22
C LEU A 47 -2.58 2.71 -9.35
N SER A 48 -3.06 2.71 -10.60
CA SER A 48 -2.24 2.64 -11.80
C SER A 48 -1.35 3.86 -11.97
N SER A 49 -1.83 5.05 -11.65
CA SER A 49 -1.02 6.28 -11.65
C SER A 49 0.06 6.26 -10.57
N PHE A 50 -0.23 5.66 -9.42
CA PHE A 50 0.72 5.57 -8.31
C PHE A 50 1.84 4.54 -8.54
N VAL A 51 1.53 3.44 -9.24
CA VAL A 51 2.46 2.32 -9.50
C VAL A 51 3.03 2.35 -10.92
N GLY A 52 2.48 3.20 -11.80
CA GLY A 52 2.85 3.33 -13.22
C GLY A 52 2.33 2.22 -14.13
N ARG A 53 1.46 1.34 -13.63
CA ARG A 53 0.89 0.17 -14.34
C ARG A 53 -0.37 -0.35 -13.64
N PRO A 54 -1.32 -0.99 -14.36
CA PRO A 54 -2.51 -1.60 -13.76
C PRO A 54 -2.09 -2.73 -12.83
N VAL A 55 -2.12 -2.45 -11.53
CA VAL A 55 -1.59 -3.36 -10.51
C VAL A 55 -2.46 -3.32 -9.27
N GLN A 56 -2.81 -4.52 -8.81
CA GLN A 56 -3.38 -4.74 -7.50
C GLN A 56 -2.32 -4.44 -6.43
N VAL A 57 -2.64 -3.59 -5.46
CA VAL A 57 -1.74 -3.26 -4.34
C VAL A 57 -2.20 -3.98 -3.09
N LYS A 58 -1.28 -4.66 -2.41
CA LYS A 58 -1.56 -5.33 -1.13
C LYS A 58 -0.56 -4.88 -0.07
N THR A 59 -1.06 -4.64 1.13
CA THR A 59 -0.21 -4.34 2.29
C THR A 59 -0.16 -5.56 3.19
N VAL A 60 1.02 -5.90 3.70
CA VAL A 60 1.27 -7.09 4.51
C VAL A 60 1.96 -6.69 5.81
N LEU A 61 1.45 -7.19 6.92
CA LEU A 61 2.10 -7.07 8.22
C LEU A 61 3.30 -8.02 8.28
N VAL A 62 4.50 -7.45 8.40
CA VAL A 62 5.75 -8.20 8.51
C VAL A 62 6.14 -8.25 9.98
N ASN A 63 6.10 -9.45 10.56
CA ASN A 63 6.66 -9.67 11.89
C ASN A 63 8.19 -9.65 11.79
N SER A 64 8.85 -8.92 12.70
CA SER A 64 10.31 -8.91 12.80
C SER A 64 10.84 -10.22 13.38
#